data_AF-A0A2V9H9U8-F1
#
_entry.id   AF-A0A2V9H9U8-F1
#
_cell.length_a   1.000
_cell.length_b   1.000
_cell.length_c   1.000
_cell.angle_alpha   90.00
_cell.angle_beta   90.00
_cell.angle_gamma   90.00
#
_symmetry.space_group_name_H-M   'P 1'
#
loop_
_entity.id
_entity.type
_entity.pdbx_description
1 polymer ?
#
loop_
_entity_poly.entity_id
_entity_poly.type
_entity_poly.pdbx_seq_one_letter_code
_entity_poly.pdbx_strand_id
1 'polypeptide(L)' 'FRSDYNARWIDESFEIKVRNHKTEPVEVRIVEHLYRWTSWDIVKNSDPFKKSDAQTIEFLVQIPRDGEKTVNYKVHYSW' A
#
# COMPACT_ATOMS: atom_id res chain seq x y z
N PHE A 1 -2.45 -1.91 -13.87
CA PHE A 1 -1.08 -2.31 -14.25
C PHE A 1 -0.71 -1.63 -15.56
N ARG A 2 0.42 -0.91 -15.60
CA ARG A 2 1.03 -0.39 -16.84
C ARG A 2 2.55 -0.61 -16.76
N SER A 3 3.19 -0.88 -17.88
CA SER A 3 4.63 -1.13 -17.93
C SER A 3 5.21 -0.68 -19.27
N ASP A 4 6.37 -0.06 -19.24
CA ASP A 4 7.17 0.21 -20.44
C ASP A 4 8.61 -0.23 -20.17
N TYR A 5 9.01 -1.33 -20.80
CA TYR A 5 10.35 -1.90 -20.62
C TYR A 5 11.42 -1.10 -21.39
N ASN A 6 11.05 -0.37 -22.44
CA ASN A 6 12.00 0.48 -23.19
C ASN A 6 12.34 1.74 -22.38
N ALA A 7 11.31 2.33 -21.76
CA ALA A 7 11.46 3.44 -20.83
C ALA A 7 11.80 2.99 -19.38
N ARG A 8 11.94 1.68 -19.15
CA ARG A 8 12.33 1.02 -17.90
C ARG A 8 11.50 1.43 -16.67
N TRP A 9 10.18 1.38 -16.78
CA TRP A 9 9.29 1.63 -15.64
C TRP A 9 8.05 0.73 -15.62
N ILE A 10 7.46 0.57 -14.43
CA ILE A 10 6.19 -0.13 -14.18
C ILE A 10 5.34 0.63 -13.17
N ASP A 11 4.06 0.79 -13.46
CA ASP A 11 3.02 1.24 -12.55
C ASP A 11 2.15 0.07 -12.08
N GLU A 12 2.05 -0.10 -10.77
CA GLU A 12 1.12 -1.03 -10.13
C GLU A 12 0.17 -0.30 -9.20
N SER A 13 -1.08 -0.75 -9.16
CA SER A 13 -2.12 -0.18 -8.30
C SER A 13 -2.71 -1.31 -7.49
N PHE A 14 -2.77 -1.10 -6.18
CA PHE A 14 -3.22 -2.07 -5.20
C PHE A 14 -4.41 -1.51 -4.43
N GLU A 15 -5.38 -2.38 -4.17
CA GLU A 15 -6.53 -2.12 -3.32
C GLU A 15 -6.53 -3.17 -2.22
N ILE A 16 -6.44 -2.74 -0.96
CA ILE A 16 -6.43 -3.58 0.22
C ILE A 16 -7.70 -3.29 1.02
N LYS A 17 -8.57 -4.28 1.10
CA LYS A 17 -9.78 -4.23 1.93
C LYS A 17 -9.55 -4.96 3.23
N VAL A 18 -9.65 -4.23 4.33
CA VAL A 18 -9.53 -4.79 5.67
C VAL A 18 -10.87 -4.62 6.38
N ARG A 19 -11.39 -5.72 6.92
CA ARG A 19 -12.64 -5.74 7.68
C ARG A 19 -12.40 -6.19 9.11
N ASN A 20 -12.85 -5.39 10.06
CA ASN A 20 -12.78 -5.70 11.48
C ASN A 20 -14.07 -6.36 11.93
N HIS A 21 -14.07 -7.68 12.11
CA HIS A 21 -15.22 -8.42 12.65
C HIS A 21 -15.29 -8.44 14.19
N LYS A 22 -14.39 -7.73 14.88
CA LYS A 22 -14.41 -7.65 16.35
C LYS A 22 -15.46 -6.64 16.82
N THR A 23 -15.87 -6.81 18.07
CA THR A 23 -16.80 -5.93 18.78
C THR A 23 -16.17 -4.61 19.23
N GLU A 24 -14.85 -4.48 19.11
CA GLU A 24 -14.06 -3.33 19.53
C GLU A 24 -13.33 -2.71 18.32
N PRO A 25 -13.06 -1.39 18.34
CA PRO A 25 -12.20 -0.77 17.34
C PRO A 25 -10.78 -1.34 17.44
N VAL A 26 -10.16 -1.59 16.30
CA VAL A 26 -8.77 -2.07 16.23
C VAL A 26 -7.91 -1.18 15.35
N GLU A 27 -6.64 -1.07 15.72
CA GLU A 27 -5.61 -0.54 14.86
C GLU A 27 -4.98 -1.69 14.07
N VAL A 28 -5.01 -1.59 12.75
CA VAL A 28 -4.38 -2.57 11.86
C VAL A 28 -3.18 -1.92 11.19
N ARG A 29 -2.03 -2.58 11.33
CA ARG A 29 -0.81 -2.25 10.59
C ARG A 29 -0.73 -3.15 9.36
N ILE A 30 -0.92 -2.57 8.20
CA ILE A 30 -0.76 -3.25 6.91
C ILE A 30 0.68 -3.06 6.48
N VAL A 31 1.43 -4.15 6.33
CA VAL A 31 2.84 -4.14 5.92
C VAL A 31 2.91 -4.60 4.47
N GLU A 32 3.30 -3.70 3.58
CA GLU A 32 3.42 -3.97 2.15
C GLU A 32 4.88 -3.99 1.74
N HIS A 33 5.26 -5.05 1.04
CA HIS A 33 6.61 -5.25 0.53
C HIS A 33 6.64 -5.04 -0.98
N LEU A 34 7.44 -4.08 -1.42
CA LEU A 34 7.60 -3.64 -2.79
C LEU A 34 8.70 -4.47 -3.47
N TYR A 35 8.33 -5.69 -3.88
CA TYR A 35 9.29 -6.74 -4.27
C TYR A 35 10.00 -6.54 -5.62
N ARG A 36 9.61 -5.58 -6.46
CA ARG A 36 10.15 -5.53 -7.83
C ARG A 36 11.55 -4.91 -7.91
N TRP A 37 11.73 -3.70 -7.39
CA TRP A 37 13.00 -2.96 -7.44
C TRP A 37 13.15 -2.04 -6.22
N THR A 38 14.37 -1.58 -5.93
CA THR A 38 14.64 -0.61 -4.85
C THR A 38 14.27 0.82 -5.20
N SER A 39 14.20 1.13 -6.50
CA SER A 39 13.77 2.43 -7.03
C SER A 39 12.27 2.41 -7.26
N TRP A 40 11.54 3.02 -6.32
CA TRP A 40 10.09 3.14 -6.37
C TRP A 40 9.62 4.47 -5.80
N ASP A 41 8.46 4.91 -6.26
CA ASP A 41 7.77 6.10 -5.78
C ASP A 41 6.27 5.82 -5.61
N ILE A 42 5.66 6.26 -4.50
CA ILE A 42 4.21 6.11 -4.29
C ILE A 42 3.52 7.34 -4.90
N VAL A 43 3.11 7.21 -6.15
CA VAL A 43 2.49 8.30 -6.92
C VAL A 43 1.03 8.58 -6.51
N LYS A 44 0.39 7.65 -5.79
CA LYS A 44 -0.95 7.85 -5.23
C LYS A 44 -1.12 7.01 -3.97
N ASN A 45 -1.73 7.57 -2.94
CA ASN A 45 -2.16 6.86 -1.75
C ASN A 45 -3.53 7.39 -1.30
N SER A 46 -4.32 6.56 -0.63
CA SER A 46 -5.57 6.97 0.03
C SER A 46 -5.35 7.35 1.49
N ASP A 47 -4.34 6.76 2.13
CA ASP A 47 -4.06 6.86 3.54
C ASP A 47 -2.55 7.11 3.76
N PRO A 48 -2.18 7.77 4.88
CA PRO A 48 -0.78 8.01 5.19
C PRO A 48 -0.03 6.68 5.35
N PHE A 49 1.13 6.60 4.72
CA PHE A 49 2.03 5.47 4.85
C PHE A 49 3.36 5.91 5.45
N LYS A 50 4.03 4.97 6.12
CA LYS A 50 5.38 5.13 6.61
C LYS A 50 6.30 4.18 5.86
N LYS A 51 7.39 4.69 5.30
CA LYS A 51 8.48 3.86 4.79
C LYS A 51 9.25 3.29 5.99
N SER A 52 9.20 1.98 6.18
CA SER A 52 9.92 1.31 7.28
C SER A 52 11.30 0.83 6.86
N ASP A 53 11.48 0.43 5.60
CA ASP A 53 12.79 0.10 5.03
C ASP A 53 12.88 0.49 3.53
N ALA A 54 13.93 0.04 2.83
CA ALA A 54 14.16 0.36 1.43
C ALA A 54 13.05 -0.13 0.47
N GLN A 55 12.30 -1.16 0.83
CA GLN A 55 11.26 -1.82 0.02
C GLN A 55 9.95 -2.04 0.78
N THR A 56 9.85 -1.66 2.05
CA THR A 56 8.65 -1.90 2.87
C THR A 56 7.99 -0.58 3.24
N ILE A 57 6.68 -0.54 3.03
CA ILE A 57 5.81 0.54 3.47
C ILE A 57 4.74 0.00 4.42
N GLU A 58 4.28 0.85 5.30
CA GLU A 58 3.33 0.48 6.34
C GLU A 58 2.19 1.47 6.39
N PHE A 59 0.97 0.96 6.39
CA PHE A 59 -0.23 1.76 6.58
C PHE A 59 -0.81 1.46 7.96
N LEU A 60 -0.98 2.50 8.76
CA LEU A 60 -1.68 2.42 10.05
C LEU A 60 -3.11 2.88 9.83
N VAL A 61 -4.06 1.95 9.94
CA VAL A 61 -5.48 2.23 9.77
C VAL A 61 -6.27 1.82 11.01
N GLN A 62 -7.08 2.75 11.50
CA GLN A 62 -8.03 2.49 12.56
C GLN A 62 -9.35 2.05 11.95
N ILE A 63 -9.84 0.88 12.35
CA ILE A 63 -11.09 0.31 11.83
C ILE A 63 -12.06 0.18 13.01
N PRO A 64 -13.25 0.83 12.95
CA PRO A 64 -14.25 0.71 14.00
C PRO A 64 -14.78 -0.72 14.11
N ARG A 65 -15.53 -1.01 15.18
CA ARG A 65 -16.19 -2.32 15.36
C ARG A 65 -17.10 -2.64 14.16
N ASP A 66 -17.04 -3.88 13.67
CA ASP A 66 -17.76 -4.32 12.45
C ASP A 66 -17.55 -3.40 11.22
N GLY A 67 -16.47 -2.61 11.23
CA GLY A 67 -16.15 -1.65 10.18
C GLY A 67 -15.28 -2.27 9.09
N GLU A 68 -15.26 -1.60 7.94
CA GLU A 68 -14.31 -1.88 6.87
C GLU A 68 -13.54 -0.63 6.49
N LYS A 69 -12.32 -0.83 6.01
CA LYS A 69 -11.46 0.23 5.49
C LYS A 69 -10.78 -0.29 4.24
N THR A 70 -10.74 0.56 3.22
CA THR A 70 -10.07 0.27 1.95
C THR A 70 -8.87 1.19 1.81
N VAL A 71 -7.67 0.61 1.72
CA VAL A 71 -6.42 1.31 1.42
C VAL A 71 -6.10 1.11 -0.05
N ASN A 72 -5.98 2.21 -0.78
CA ASN A 72 -5.61 2.23 -2.18
C ASN A 72 -4.26 2.92 -2.33
N TYR A 73 -3.33 2.28 -3.02
CA TYR A 73 -2.08 2.93 -3.37
C TYR A 73 -1.60 2.53 -4.77
N LYS A 74 -0.83 3.42 -5.37
CA LYS A 74 -0.19 3.23 -6.65
C LYS A 74 1.30 3.44 -6.49
N VAL A 75 2.07 2.45 -6.88
CA VAL A 75 3.52 2.49 -6.87
C VAL A 75 4.02 2.58 -8.31
N HIS A 76 5.00 3.44 -8.53
CA HIS A 76 5.76 3.59 -9.76
C HIS A 76 7.17 3.06 -9.51
N TYR A 77 7.55 2.03 -10.24
CA TYR A 77 8.90 1.49 -10.23
C TYR A 77 9.68 1.92 -11.46
N SER A 78 10.98 2.16 -11.31
CA SER A 78 11.91 2.46 -12.41
C SER A 78 13.24 1.74 -12.23
N TRP A 79 13.94 1.42 -13.33
CA TRP A 79 15.26 0.77 -13.31
C TRP A 79 16.14 1.11 -14.54
#